data_AF-A0A0N0TCH9-F1
#
_entry.id   AF-A0A0N0TCH9-F1
#
_cell.length_a   1.000
_cell.length_b   1.000
_cell.length_c   1.000
_cell.angle_alpha   90.00
_cell.angle_beta   90.00
_cell.angle_gamma   90.00
#
_symmetry.space_group_name_H-M   'P 1'
#
loop_
_entity.id
_entity.type
_entity.pdbx_description
1 polymer ?
#
loop_
_entity_poly.entity_id
_entity_poly.type
_entity_poly.pdbx_seq_one_letter_code
_entity_poly.pdbx_strand_id
1 'polypeptide(L)'
;GSQVKVAVQPGRLRACAADDGFCTGTVETATYVGTLVRAGVRVDGKDAPLLRLEVPAGRSPVAGERVGICTDPEDVNLFLTDEQAG
;
A
#
# COMPACT_ATOMS: atom_id res chain seq x y z
N GLY A 1 -21.79 12.59 2.76
CA GLY A 1 -20.67 12.18 1.91
C GLY A 1 -21.09 10.98 1.09
N SER A 2 -20.58 10.84 -0.13
CA SER A 2 -20.89 9.70 -1.00
C SER A 2 -19.81 8.63 -0.88
N GLN A 3 -20.20 7.36 -1.00
CA GLN A 3 -19.26 6.25 -0.94
C GLN A 3 -18.46 6.18 -2.25
N VAL A 4 -17.14 6.03 -2.14
CA VAL A 4 -16.23 5.91 -3.28
C VAL A 4 -15.35 4.68 -3.14
N LYS A 5 -14.97 4.09 -4.26
CA LYS A 5 -13.91 3.09 -4.36
C LYS A 5 -12.61 3.78 -4.77
N VAL A 6 -11.53 3.39 -4.14
CA VAL A 6 -10.19 3.96 -4.37
C VAL A 6 -9.28 2.87 -4.90
N ALA A 7 -8.51 3.15 -5.94
CA ALA A 7 -7.48 2.25 -6.43
C ALA A 7 -6.15 2.98 -6.62
N VAL A 8 -5.07 2.29 -6.26
CA VAL A 8 -3.69 2.75 -6.44
C VAL A 8 -2.89 1.59 -7.02
N GLN A 9 -2.04 1.87 -8.00
CA GLN A 9 -1.17 0.84 -8.58
C GLN A 9 -0.06 0.46 -7.59
N PRO A 10 0.31 -0.82 -7.46
CA PRO A 10 1.38 -1.25 -6.55
C PRO A 10 2.70 -0.46 -6.67
N GLY A 11 3.13 -0.13 -7.90
CA GLY A 11 4.36 0.64 -8.13
C GLY A 11 4.28 2.12 -7.77
N ARG A 12 3.08 2.60 -7.41
CA ARG A 12 2.82 3.97 -6.90
C ARG A 12 2.65 3.99 -5.38
N LEU A 13 2.53 2.82 -4.75
CA LEU A 13 2.52 2.69 -3.28
C LEU A 13 3.94 2.72 -2.72
N ARG A 14 4.11 3.46 -1.63
CA ARG A 14 5.37 3.63 -0.92
C ARG A 14 5.21 3.28 0.55
N ALA A 15 6.30 2.83 1.16
CA ALA A 15 6.38 2.66 2.60
C ALA A 15 6.87 3.96 3.24
N CYS A 16 6.26 4.34 4.35
CA CYS A 16 6.64 5.47 5.20
C CYS A 16 6.60 5.07 6.68
N ALA A 17 6.90 6.02 7.57
CA ALA A 17 6.70 5.80 8.99
C ALA A 17 5.22 5.50 9.27
N ALA A 18 4.95 4.64 10.27
CA ALA A 18 3.58 4.22 10.60
C ALA A 18 2.63 5.40 10.86
N ASP A 19 3.13 6.49 11.44
CA ASP A 19 2.32 7.66 11.79
C ASP A 19 2.04 8.61 10.60
N ASP A 20 2.77 8.44 9.48
CA ASP A 20 2.66 9.31 8.30
C ASP A 20 1.79 8.69 7.18
N GLY A 21 1.43 7.41 7.30
CA GLY A 21 0.66 6.68 6.31
C GLY A 21 -0.85 6.92 6.41
N PHE A 22 -1.57 6.77 5.29
CA PHE A 22 -3.05 6.78 5.33
C PHE A 22 -3.62 5.49 5.94
N CYS A 23 -2.84 4.41 5.89
CA CYS A 23 -3.07 3.20 6.66
C CYS A 23 -1.74 2.59 7.10
N THR A 24 -1.79 1.72 8.10
CA THR A 24 -0.64 0.97 8.58
C THR A 24 -0.77 -0.50 8.24
N GLY A 25 0.37 -1.18 8.18
CA GLY A 25 0.41 -2.61 8.03
C GLY A 25 1.73 -3.22 8.49
N THR A 26 1.73 -4.54 8.58
CA THR A 26 2.92 -5.31 8.94
C THR A 26 3.53 -5.95 7.70
N VAL A 27 4.84 -5.83 7.55
CA VAL A 27 5.57 -6.41 6.42
C VAL A 27 5.63 -7.92 6.63
N GLU A 28 5.03 -8.69 5.72
CA GLU A 28 5.09 -10.15 5.74
C GLU A 28 6.25 -10.69 4.89
N THR A 29 6.55 -10.02 3.78
CA THR A 29 7.57 -10.48 2.82
C THR A 29 8.39 -9.30 2.31
N ALA A 30 9.66 -9.55 2.06
CA ALA A 30 10.58 -8.59 1.44
C ALA A 30 11.46 -9.34 0.44
N THR A 31 11.17 -9.17 -0.86
CA THR A 31 11.89 -9.86 -1.94
C THR A 31 12.74 -8.87 -2.72
N TYR A 32 14.05 -9.07 -2.71
CA TYR A 32 15.01 -8.24 -3.46
C TYR A 32 14.97 -8.58 -4.96
N VAL A 33 14.77 -7.56 -5.78
CA VAL A 33 14.70 -7.64 -7.25
C VAL A 33 15.62 -6.56 -7.83
N GLY A 34 16.93 -6.84 -7.85
CA GLY A 34 17.94 -5.88 -8.28
C GLY A 34 18.07 -4.71 -7.30
N THR A 35 17.75 -3.49 -7.75
CA THR A 35 17.80 -2.26 -6.94
C THR A 35 16.50 -1.97 -6.18
N LEU A 36 15.46 -2.77 -6.41
CA LEU A 36 14.15 -2.65 -5.77
C LEU A 36 13.92 -3.83 -4.83
N VAL A 37 13.09 -3.58 -3.82
CA VAL A 37 12.51 -4.60 -2.96
C VAL A 37 11.00 -4.57 -3.14
N ARG A 38 10.43 -5.75 -3.39
CA ARG A 38 8.99 -5.96 -3.39
C ARG A 38 8.59 -6.39 -1.99
N ALA A 39 8.00 -5.45 -1.25
CA ALA A 39 7.49 -5.70 0.08
C ALA A 39 6.01 -6.08 0.02
N GLY A 40 5.64 -7.21 0.62
CA GLY A 40 4.26 -7.55 0.89
C GLY A 40 3.88 -7.04 2.27
N VAL A 41 2.95 -6.10 2.35
CA VAL A 41 2.50 -5.47 3.60
C VAL A 41 1.04 -5.84 3.84
N ARG A 42 0.77 -6.52 4.95
CA ARG A 42 -0.58 -6.84 5.40
C ARG A 42 -1.15 -5.62 6.09
N VAL A 43 -2.20 -5.04 5.53
CA VAL A 43 -2.87 -3.88 6.14
C VAL A 43 -3.52 -4.31 7.46
N ASP A 44 -3.46 -3.44 8.46
CA ASP A 44 -4.14 -3.68 9.73
C ASP A 44 -5.67 -3.63 9.52
N GLY A 45 -6.36 -4.72 9.85
CA GLY A 45 -7.80 -4.84 9.66
C GLY A 45 -8.24 -6.29 9.46
N LYS A 46 -9.51 -6.58 9.72
CA LYS A 46 -10.06 -7.92 9.52
C LYS A 46 -10.16 -8.19 8.01
N ASP A 47 -9.54 -9.27 7.55
CA ASP A 47 -9.55 -9.71 6.14
C ASP A 47 -8.90 -8.72 5.15
N ALA A 48 -7.99 -7.88 5.63
CA ALA A 48 -7.36 -6.89 4.78
C ALA A 48 -6.35 -7.53 3.80
N PRO A 49 -6.29 -7.04 2.55
CA PRO A 49 -5.45 -7.64 1.51
C PRO A 49 -3.95 -7.47 1.82
N LEU A 50 -3.14 -8.37 1.27
CA LEU A 50 -1.69 -8.20 1.20
C LEU A 50 -1.37 -7.20 0.09
N LEU A 51 -0.98 -5.98 0.47
CA LEU A 51 -0.57 -4.96 -0.48
C LEU A 51 0.88 -5.19 -0.92
N ARG A 52 1.15 -4.91 -2.19
CA ARG A 52 2.50 -4.97 -2.74
C ARG A 52 3.02 -3.54 -2.87
N LEU A 53 4.18 -3.31 -2.27
CA LEU A 53 4.91 -2.05 -2.35
C LEU A 53 6.23 -2.28 -3.07
N GLU A 54 6.66 -1.30 -3.85
CA GLU A 54 7.98 -1.29 -4.48
C GLU A 54 8.83 -0.21 -3.80
N VAL A 55 9.89 -0.64 -3.10
CA VAL A 55 10.74 0.23 -2.30
C VAL A 55 12.19 0.12 -2.73
N PRO A 56 12.98 1.20 -2.74
CA PRO A 56 14.40 1.13 -3.04
C PRO A 56 15.13 0.22 -2.04
N ALA A 57 16.08 -0.59 -2.51
CA ALA A 57 16.78 -1.55 -1.66
C ALA A 57 17.49 -0.90 -0.45
N GLY A 58 17.98 0.34 -0.59
CA GLY A 58 18.60 1.08 0.52
C GLY A 58 17.64 1.59 1.60
N ARG A 59 16.32 1.45 1.39
CA ARG A 59 15.26 1.78 2.35
C ARG A 59 14.26 0.62 2.49
N SER A 60 14.74 -0.61 2.30
CA SER A 60 13.90 -1.80 2.40
C SER A 60 13.37 -1.95 3.83
N PRO A 61 12.05 -2.10 4.02
CA PRO A 61 11.51 -2.52 5.30
C PRO A 61 11.86 -3.99 5.55
N VAL A 62 11.80 -4.40 6.82
CA VAL A 62 12.13 -5.76 7.27
C VAL A 62 10.84 -6.54 7.56
N ALA A 63 10.86 -7.86 7.32
CA ALA A 63 9.72 -8.70 7.71
C ALA A 63 9.43 -8.59 9.22
N GLY A 64 8.16 -8.43 9.57
CA GLY A 64 7.69 -8.14 10.93
C GLY A 64 7.69 -6.66 11.30
N GLU A 65 8.27 -5.79 10.49
CA GLU A 65 8.24 -4.33 10.70
C GLU A 65 6.83 -3.79 10.44
N ARG A 66 6.40 -2.86 11.29
CA ARG A 66 5.16 -2.11 11.09
C ARG A 66 5.46 -0.82 10.34
N VAL A 67 4.83 -0.63 9.19
CA VAL A 67 5.05 0.51 8.30
C VAL A 67 3.76 1.23 7.98
N GLY A 68 3.88 2.52 7.63
CA GLY A 68 2.80 3.28 7.03
C GLY A 68 2.81 3.06 5.52
N ILE A 69 1.62 3.06 4.92
CA ILE A 69 1.44 3.00 3.47
C ILE A 69 1.05 4.40 3.01
N CYS A 70 1.78 4.93 2.04
CA CYS A 70 1.53 6.24 1.44
C CYS A 70 1.58 6.17 -0.09
N THR A 71 0.99 7.17 -0.72
CA THR A 71 0.95 7.36 -2.17
C THR A 71 0.86 8.85 -2.45
N ASP A 72 1.34 9.29 -3.61
CA ASP A 72 1.09 10.65 -4.05
C ASP A 72 -0.40 10.81 -4.43
N PRO A 73 -1.07 11.92 -4.11
CA PRO A 73 -2.49 12.10 -4.41
C PRO A 73 -2.83 11.99 -5.91
N GLU A 74 -1.87 12.34 -6.77
CA GLU A 74 -1.98 12.21 -8.23
C GLU A 74 -2.04 10.75 -8.73
N ASP A 75 -1.61 9.81 -7.90
CA ASP A 75 -1.59 8.38 -8.21
C ASP A 75 -2.89 7.66 -7.79
N VAL A 76 -3.79 8.39 -7.14
CA VAL A 76 -5.05 7.87 -6.60
C VAL A 76 -6.15 7.97 -7.64
N ASN A 77 -6.72 6.82 -7.98
CA ASN A 77 -7.88 6.75 -8.86
C ASN A 77 -9.15 6.61 -8.02
N LEU A 78 -10.09 7.54 -8.23
CA LEU A 78 -11.37 7.58 -7.54
C LEU A 78 -12.47 7.09 -8.48
N PHE A 79 -13.23 6.12 -8.01
CA PHE A 79 -14.40 5.58 -8.68
C PHE A 79 -15.60 5.83 -7.79
N LEU A 80 -16.68 6.38 -8.35
CA LEU A 80 -17.94 6.46 -7.62
C LEU A 80 -18.42 5.03 -7.37
N THR A 81 -18.96 4.78 -6.17
CA THR A 81 -19.62 3.49 -5.89
C THR A 81 -20.98 3.55 -6.56
N ASP A 82 -21.00 3.26 -7.85
CA ASP A 82 -22.23 3.22 -8.61
C ASP A 82 -22.86 1.83 -8.45
N GLU A 83 -23.99 1.79 -7.75
CA GLU A 83 -24.88 0.63 -7.69
C GLU A 83 -25.83 0.60 -8.92
N GLN A 84 -25.45 1.22 -10.04
CA GLN A 84 -26.29 1.41 -11.23
C GLN A 84 -25.48 1.23 -12.55
N ALA A 85 -24.60 0.24 -12.62
CA ALA A 85 -24.20 -0.33 -13.91
C ALA A 85 -24.90 -1.70 -14.03
N GLY A 86 -26.04 -1.70 -14.72
CA GLY A 86 -26.90 -2.87 -14.92
C GLY A 86 -26.32 -3.99 -15.78
#